data_AF-A0A8T2X363-F1
#
_entry.id   AF-A0A8T2X363-F1
#
_cell.length_a   1.000
_cell.length_b   1.000
_cell.length_c   1.000
_cell.angle_alpha   90.00
_cell.angle_beta   90.00
_cell.angle_gamma   90.00
#
_symmetry.space_group_name_H-M   'P 1'
#
loop_
_entity.id
_entity.type
_entity.pdbx_description
1 polymer ?
#
loop_
_entity_poly.entity_id
_entity_poly.type
_entity_poly.pdbx_seq_one_letter_code
_entity_poly.pdbx_strand_id
1 'polypeptide(L)'
;MADGEVVERAECGCCGMLEECTMGYKGWVQERFGGVWVCGLCEEAIKDEQARLGVGVEVALRIHATFRETAYAGPPIHIAQSILQLIKKIMSSTSSSPN
;
A
#
# COMPACT_ATOMS: atom_id res chain seq x y z
N MET A 1 17.87 -34.06 -13.74
CA MET A 1 16.87 -34.09 -12.66
C MET A 1 16.26 -32.70 -12.66
N ALA A 2 14.99 -32.57 -13.05
CA ALA A 2 14.31 -31.28 -12.99
C ALA A 2 14.07 -31.00 -11.50
N ASP A 3 14.89 -30.13 -10.94
CA ASP A 3 14.65 -29.54 -9.63
C ASP A 3 13.34 -28.76 -9.76
N GLY A 4 12.25 -29.40 -9.34
CA GLY A 4 10.92 -28.83 -9.42
C GLY A 4 10.85 -27.71 -8.40
N GLU A 5 11.11 -26.49 -8.86
CA GLU A 5 11.03 -25.30 -8.03
C GLU A 5 9.64 -25.24 -7.38
N VAL A 6 9.60 -25.24 -6.04
CA VAL A 6 8.35 -25.27 -5.28
C VAL A 6 7.65 -23.92 -5.48
N VAL A 7 6.58 -23.94 -6.28
CA VAL A 7 5.70 -22.78 -6.52
C VAL A 7 4.57 -22.78 -5.50
N GLU A 8 4.34 -21.63 -4.88
CA GLU A 8 3.19 -21.38 -4.01
C GLU A 8 2.38 -20.17 -4.48
N ARG A 9 1.13 -20.06 -4.01
CA ARG A 9 0.31 -18.85 -4.21
C ARG A 9 0.46 -17.96 -2.99
N ALA A 10 0.87 -16.71 -3.20
CA ALA A 10 1.02 -15.74 -2.13
C ALA A 10 0.16 -14.50 -2.40
N GLU A 11 -0.54 -14.03 -1.37
CA GLU A 11 -1.33 -12.82 -1.44
C GLU A 11 -0.44 -11.60 -1.22
N CYS A 12 -0.45 -10.67 -2.18
CA CYS A 12 0.35 -9.44 -2.10
C CYS A 12 -0.12 -8.55 -0.95
N GLY A 13 0.79 -8.12 -0.08
CA GLY A 13 0.49 -7.25 1.06
C GLY A 13 0.07 -5.84 0.67
N CYS A 14 0.41 -5.38 -0.55
CA CYS A 14 -0.15 -4.16 -1.10
C CYS A 14 -1.56 -4.42 -1.62
N CYS A 15 -1.72 -5.47 -2.45
CA CYS A 15 -2.86 -5.58 -3.33
C CYS A 15 -3.94 -6.61 -3.05
N GLY A 16 -3.69 -7.58 -2.20
CA GLY A 16 -4.60 -8.71 -2.04
C GLY A 16 -4.71 -9.58 -3.30
N MET A 17 -3.95 -9.29 -4.37
CA MET A 17 -3.89 -10.17 -5.53
C MET A 17 -3.07 -11.41 -5.17
N LEU A 18 -3.60 -12.58 -5.49
CA LEU A 18 -2.89 -13.84 -5.39
C LEU A 18 -2.00 -14.02 -6.63
N GLU A 19 -0.71 -14.24 -6.40
CA GLU A 19 0.28 -14.48 -7.45
C GLU A 19 1.02 -15.80 -7.18
N GLU A 20 1.28 -16.56 -8.24
CA GLU A 20 2.15 -17.75 -8.17
C GLU A 20 3.60 -17.30 -8.12
N CYS A 21 4.35 -17.76 -7.13
CA CYS A 21 5.75 -17.40 -6.94
C CYS A 21 6.53 -18.58 -6.38
N THR A 22 7.85 -18.53 -6.56
CA THR A 22 8.75 -19.53 -6.01
C THR A 22 9.20 -19.10 -4.62
N MET A 23 9.48 -20.06 -3.74
CA MET A 23 9.89 -19.75 -2.36
C MET A 23 11.13 -18.83 -2.32
N GLY A 24 12.09 -19.06 -3.23
CA GLY A 24 13.30 -18.25 -3.34
C GLY A 24 13.02 -16.82 -3.78
N TYR A 25 12.20 -16.64 -4.83
CA TYR A 25 11.82 -15.31 -5.29
C TYR A 25 11.02 -14.55 -4.23
N LYS A 26 10.09 -15.22 -3.54
CA LYS A 26 9.34 -14.61 -2.44
C LYS A 26 10.24 -14.09 -1.33
N GLY A 27 11.22 -14.88 -0.90
CA GLY A 27 12.18 -14.47 0.13
C GLY A 27 12.98 -13.22 -0.29
N TRP A 28 13.45 -13.19 -1.54
CA TRP A 28 14.17 -12.04 -2.09
C TRP A 28 13.31 -10.77 -2.14
N VAL A 29 12.06 -10.89 -2.57
CA VAL A 29 11.11 -9.76 -2.57
C VAL A 29 10.87 -9.27 -1.13
N GLN A 30 10.63 -10.17 -0.19
CA GLN A 30 10.40 -9.79 1.20
C GLN A 30 11.61 -9.07 1.81
N GLU A 31 12.84 -9.49 1.52
CA GLU A 31 14.04 -8.78 1.98
C GLU A 31 14.11 -7.34 1.44
N ARG A 32 13.70 -7.13 0.20
CA ARG A 32 13.68 -5.82 -0.45
C ARG A 32 12.59 -4.88 0.06
N PHE A 33 11.44 -5.42 0.45
CA PHE A 33 10.23 -4.65 0.80
C PHE A 33 9.82 -4.80 2.27
N GLY A 34 10.78 -4.76 3.19
CA GLY A 34 10.48 -4.68 4.63
C GLY A 34 9.77 -5.91 5.20
N GLY A 35 9.98 -7.09 4.62
CA GLY A 35 9.36 -8.36 4.98
C GLY A 35 8.02 -8.63 4.29
N VAL A 36 7.53 -7.70 3.47
CA VAL A 36 6.24 -7.81 2.80
C VAL A 36 6.40 -8.44 1.42
N TRP A 37 5.57 -9.45 1.12
CA TRP A 37 5.46 -9.96 -0.25
C TRP A 37 4.67 -8.97 -1.10
N VAL A 38 5.24 -8.54 -2.22
CA VAL A 38 4.58 -7.71 -3.22
C VAL A 38 4.54 -8.44 -4.56
N CYS A 39 3.40 -8.41 -5.25
CA CYS A 39 3.30 -9.00 -6.58
C CYS A 39 4.13 -8.21 -7.61
N GLY A 40 4.45 -8.83 -8.75
CA GLY A 40 5.27 -8.21 -9.78
C GLY A 40 4.77 -6.85 -10.26
N LEU A 41 3.45 -6.64 -10.34
CA LEU A 41 2.88 -5.34 -10.73
C LEU A 41 3.08 -4.25 -9.67
N CYS A 42 2.95 -4.60 -8.38
CA CYS A 42 3.22 -3.67 -7.29
C CYS A 42 4.72 -3.39 -7.18
N GLU A 43 5.59 -4.38 -7.41
CA GLU A 43 7.04 -4.19 -7.46
C GLU A 43 7.42 -3.11 -8.50
N GLU A 44 6.89 -3.20 -9.73
CA GLU A 44 7.17 -2.21 -10.78
C GLU A 44 6.61 -0.83 -10.44
N ALA A 45 5.40 -0.74 -9.87
CA ALA A 45 4.83 0.53 -9.44
C ALA A 45 5.67 1.20 -8.34
N ILE A 46 6.16 0.43 -7.37
CA ILE A 46 7.02 0.96 -6.30
C ILE A 46 8.36 1.44 -6.89
N LYS A 47 8.96 0.70 -7.83
CA LYS A 47 10.19 1.13 -8.53
C LYS A 47 9.97 2.44 -9.29
N ASP A 48 8.83 2.61 -9.95
CA ASP A 48 8.47 3.86 -10.62
C ASP A 48 8.33 5.02 -9.61
N GLU A 49 7.67 4.79 -8.47
CA GLU A 49 7.56 5.79 -7.41
C GLU A 49 8.92 6.18 -6.82
N GLN A 50 9.85 5.22 -6.64
CA GLN A 50 11.22 5.49 -6.24
C GLN A 50 11.92 6.41 -7.25
N ALA A 51 11.84 6.09 -8.54
CA ALA A 51 12.47 6.86 -9.61
C ALA A 51 11.87 8.27 -9.74
N ARG A 52 10.54 8.37 -9.67
CA ARG A 52 9.79 9.62 -9.83
C ARG A 52 10.01 10.59 -8.66
N LEU A 53 10.18 10.08 -7.44
CA LEU A 53 10.29 10.90 -6.22
C LEU A 53 11.72 10.99 -5.67
N GLY A 54 12.65 10.15 -6.14
CA GLY A 54 14.00 10.08 -5.59
C GLY A 54 14.04 9.59 -4.15
N VAL A 55 13.14 8.69 -3.77
CA VAL A 55 13.00 8.19 -2.39
C VAL A 55 13.44 6.73 -2.25
N GLY A 56 13.80 6.34 -1.02
CA GLY A 56 14.13 4.96 -0.69
C GLY A 56 12.93 4.02 -0.82
N VAL A 57 13.21 2.72 -0.95
CA VAL A 57 12.20 1.67 -1.20
C VAL A 57 11.09 1.64 -0.14
N GLU A 58 11.44 1.83 1.12
CA GLU A 58 10.48 1.87 2.23
C GLU A 58 9.48 3.03 2.11
N VAL A 59 9.98 4.20 1.68
CA VAL A 59 9.14 5.39 1.50
C VAL A 59 8.23 5.20 0.29
N ALA A 60 8.76 4.68 -0.82
CA ALA A 60 7.97 4.38 -2.01
C ALA A 60 6.89 3.32 -1.71
N LEU A 61 7.25 2.22 -1.03
CA LEU A 61 6.29 1.19 -0.61
C LEU A 61 5.11 1.78 0.18
N ARG A 62 5.38 2.67 1.13
CA ARG A 62 4.32 3.35 1.91
C ARG A 62 3.46 4.28 1.07
N ILE A 63 4.05 4.99 0.12
CA ILE A 63 3.32 5.87 -0.82
C ILE A 63 2.37 5.01 -1.66
N HIS A 64 2.87 3.92 -2.24
CA HIS A 64 2.08 2.97 -3.01
C HIS A 64 0.92 2.39 -2.21
N ALA A 65 1.19 1.92 -0.99
CA ALA A 65 0.17 1.34 -0.11
C ALA A 65 -0.92 2.36 0.23
N THR A 66 -0.54 3.60 0.53
CA THR A 66 -1.50 4.68 0.83
C THR A 66 -2.35 5.01 -0.39
N PHE A 67 -1.72 5.19 -1.56
CA PHE A 67 -2.43 5.46 -2.82
C PHE A 67 -3.49 4.38 -3.07
N ARG A 68 -3.09 3.13 -2.90
CA ARG A 68 -3.99 2.01 -3.11
C ARG A 68 -5.13 1.98 -2.11
N GLU A 69 -4.88 2.16 -0.82
CA GLU A 69 -5.93 2.24 0.20
C GLU A 69 -6.95 3.32 -0.16
N THR A 70 -6.49 4.49 -0.61
CA THR A 70 -7.39 5.58 -1.05
C THR A 70 -8.16 5.26 -2.34
N ALA A 71 -7.53 4.54 -3.29
CA ALA A 71 -8.15 4.15 -4.55
C ALA A 71 -9.19 3.03 -4.38
N TYR A 72 -8.99 2.13 -3.40
CA TYR A 72 -9.91 1.04 -3.06
C TYR A 72 -10.91 1.41 -1.97
N ALA A 73 -10.74 2.55 -1.29
CA ALA A 73 -11.74 3.06 -0.37
C ALA A 73 -13.06 3.29 -1.14
N GLY A 74 -14.07 2.46 -0.84
CA GLY A 74 -15.39 2.57 -1.45
C GLY A 74 -16.11 3.86 -1.05
N PRO A 75 -17.23 4.21 -1.72
CA PRO A 75 -18.00 5.40 -1.42
C PRO A 75 -18.32 5.61 0.08
N PRO A 76 -18.65 4.58 0.88
CA PRO A 76 -18.92 4.74 2.30
C PRO A 76 -17.73 5.26 3.12
N ILE A 77 -16.50 4.85 2.78
CA ILE A 77 -15.29 5.27 3.51
C ILE A 77 -15.02 6.76 3.23
N HIS A 78 -15.14 7.19 1.97
CA HIS A 78 -15.00 8.60 1.59
C HIS A 78 -16.07 9.47 2.24
N ILE A 79 -17.32 8.99 2.30
CA ILE A 79 -18.41 9.69 2.98
C ILE A 79 -18.12 9.82 4.48
N ALA A 80 -17.69 8.74 5.15
CA ALA A 80 -17.36 8.76 6.57
C ALA A 80 -16.21 9.73 6.87
N GLN A 81 -15.15 9.73 6.05
CA GLN A 81 -14.04 10.68 6.16
C GLN A 81 -14.52 12.13 5.97
N SER A 82 -15.39 12.38 5.00
CA SER A 82 -15.97 13.71 4.74
C SER A 82 -16.80 14.21 5.93
N ILE A 83 -17.65 13.35 6.50
CA ILE A 83 -18.45 13.65 7.71
C ILE A 83 -17.51 13.97 8.88
N LEU A 84 -16.46 13.17 9.09
CA LEU A 84 -15.51 13.38 10.17
C LEU A 84 -14.79 14.74 10.04
N GLN A 85 -14.39 15.12 8.82
CA GLN A 85 -13.78 16.43 8.56
C GLN A 85 -14.75 17.58 8.80
N LEU A 86 -16.02 17.43 8.42
CA LEU A 86 -17.07 18.42 8.70
C LEU A 86 -17.25 18.62 10.21
N ILE A 87 -17.35 17.53 10.98
CA ILE A 87 -17.47 17.58 12.44
C ILE A 87 -16.27 18.29 13.06
N LYS A 88 -15.04 17.93 12.65
CA LYS A 88 -13.81 18.59 13.12
C LYS A 88 -13.84 20.10 12.86
N LYS A 89 -14.27 20.51 11.66
CA LYS A 89 -14.37 21.93 11.30
C LYS A 89 -15.39 22.68 12.15
N ILE A 90 -16.56 22.08 12.40
CA ILE A 90 -17.59 22.65 13.28
C ILE A 90 -17.03 22.83 14.70
N MET A 91 -16.37 21.80 15.25
CA MET A 91 -15.76 21.86 16.58
C MET A 91 -14.66 22.93 16.67
N SER A 92 -13.81 23.07 15.65
CA SER A 92 -12.80 24.14 15.61
C SER A 92 -13.44 25.53 15.54
N SER A 93 -14.49 25.71 14.74
CA SER A 93 -15.17 27.01 14.59
C SER A 93 -15.99 27.44 15.82
N THR A 94 -16.44 26.49 16.64
CA THR A 94 -17.18 26.78 17.88
C THR A 94 -16.25 27.15 19.04
N SER A 95 -14.97 26.77 18.97
CA SER A 95 -13.96 27.11 19.97
C SER A 95 -13.37 28.52 19.84
N SER A 96 -13.65 29.23 18.73
CA SER A 96 -13.11 30.56 18.43
C SER A 96 -14.11 31.70 18.64
N SER A 97 -15.18 31.52 19.42
CA SER A 97 -16.01 32.65 19.87
C SER A 97 -15.36 33.29 21.09
N PRO A 98 -14.79 34.51 20.98
CA PRO A 98 -14.38 35.28 22.16
C PRO A 98 -15.64 35.85 22.81
N ASN A 99 -15.82 35.63 24.11
CA ASN A 99 -16.64 36.52 24.93
C ASN A 99 -15.95 37.88 25.05
#